data_AF-A0A932LNM8-F1
#
_entry.id   AF-A0A932LNM8-F1
#
_cell.length_a   1.000
_cell.length_b   1.000
_cell.length_c   1.000
_cell.angle_alpha   90.00
_cell.angle_beta   90.00
_cell.angle_gamma   90.00
#
_symmetry.space_group_name_H-M   'P 1'
#
loop_
_entity.id
_entity.type
_entity.pdbx_description
1 polymer ?
#
loop_
_entity_poly.entity_id
_entity_poly.type
_entity_poly.pdbx_seq_one_letter_code
_entity_poly.pdbx_strand_id
1 'polypeptide(L)'
;DIEFTIETGQLWMLQTRTGKRNGQAAVRMAVEMCDSKLIDRKTAIMRVTPNQLDELLHPMLDPAAEKKATLIAKGLPAGPGAGVGRAVFTADDAESWAKRGEPVILVRAAPPGRIREVRPTHETSQGPRRYRFW
;
A
#
# COMPACT_ATOMS: atom_id res chain seq x y z
N ASP A 1 -0.10 -4.07 16.54
CA ASP A 1 1.24 -4.57 16.20
C ASP A 1 1.93 -4.82 17.52
N ILE A 2 2.46 -6.03 17.68
CA ILE A 2 2.85 -6.57 18.96
C ILE A 2 4.16 -7.33 18.75
N GLU A 3 5.12 -7.08 19.62
CA GLU A 3 6.36 -7.85 19.71
C GLU A 3 6.33 -8.64 21.03
N PHE A 4 6.65 -9.92 20.94
CA PHE A 4 6.68 -10.83 22.08
C PHE A 4 7.82 -11.84 21.93
N THR A 5 8.23 -12.44 23.04
CA THR A 5 9.17 -13.56 23.06
C THR A 5 8.64 -14.69 23.95
N ILE A 6 9.16 -15.90 23.76
CA ILE A 6 8.91 -17.04 24.65
C ILE A 6 10.25 -17.51 25.19
N GLU A 7 10.42 -17.42 26.51
CA GLU A 7 11.64 -17.83 27.20
C GLU A 7 11.26 -18.90 28.23
N THR A 8 11.95 -20.04 28.20
CA THR A 8 11.72 -21.19 29.10
C THR A 8 10.24 -21.63 29.23
N GLY A 9 9.50 -21.51 28.13
CA GLY A 9 8.07 -21.85 28.07
C GLY A 9 7.12 -20.74 28.55
N GLN A 10 7.66 -19.58 28.94
CA GLN A 10 6.90 -18.42 29.38
C GLN A 10 6.82 -17.35 28.29
N LEU A 11 5.60 -16.87 28.01
CA LEU A 11 5.33 -15.79 27.06
C LEU A 11 5.59 -14.42 27.71
N TRP A 12 6.38 -13.58 27.04
CA TRP A 12 6.70 -12.21 27.43
C TRP A 12 6.28 -11.23 26.35
N MET A 13 5.52 -10.21 26.73
CA MET A 13 5.10 -9.12 25.84
C MET A 13 6.15 -8.02 25.89
N LEU A 14 6.79 -7.70 24.76
CA LEU A 14 7.91 -6.76 24.70
C LEU A 14 7.46 -5.35 24.33
N GLN A 15 6.65 -5.23 23.27
CA GLN A 15 6.17 -3.94 22.79
C GLN A 15 4.77 -4.08 22.21
N THR A 16 3.95 -3.05 22.40
CA THR A 16 2.68 -2.92 21.67
C THR A 16 2.59 -1.53 21.06
N ARG A 17 2.07 -1.48 19.84
CA ARG A 17 1.73 -0.22 19.16
C ARG A 17 0.49 -0.39 18.29
N THR A 18 -0.15 0.73 18.01
CA THR A 18 -1.22 0.78 17.01
C THR A 18 -0.69 0.25 15.69
N GLY A 19 -1.29 -0.83 15.19
CA GLY A 19 -0.87 -1.45 13.94
C GLY A 19 -1.12 -0.50 12.77
N LYS A 20 -0.06 -0.25 11.98
CA LYS A 20 -0.19 0.35 10.65
C LYS A 20 -0.95 -0.62 9.75
N ARG A 21 -1.85 -0.10 8.93
CA ARG A 21 -2.71 -0.90 8.05
C ARG A 21 -3.18 -0.07 6.86
N ASN A 22 -3.43 -0.73 5.74
CA ASN A 22 -3.99 -0.11 4.53
C ASN A 22 -5.47 0.26 4.71
N GLY A 23 -6.01 1.03 3.77
CA GLY A 23 -7.38 1.54 3.81
C GLY A 23 -8.44 0.45 3.92
N GLN A 24 -8.33 -0.61 3.12
CA GLN A 24 -9.27 -1.74 3.14
C GLN A 24 -9.31 -2.43 4.51
N ALA A 25 -8.15 -2.73 5.09
CA ALA A 25 -8.05 -3.33 6.41
C ALA A 25 -8.57 -2.41 7.51
N ALA A 26 -8.34 -1.09 7.39
CA ALA A 26 -8.83 -0.11 8.36
C ALA A 26 -10.35 -0.07 8.44
N VAL A 27 -11.02 0.00 7.28
CA VAL A 27 -12.49 -0.01 7.20
C VAL A 27 -13.05 -1.32 7.71
N ARG A 28 -12.52 -2.45 7.24
CA ARG A 28 -12.99 -3.79 7.67
C ARG A 28 -12.91 -3.95 9.19
N MET A 29 -11.77 -3.62 9.80
CA MET A 29 -11.62 -3.71 11.25
C MET A 29 -12.58 -2.78 11.99
N ALA A 30 -12.78 -1.55 11.53
CA ALA A 30 -13.69 -0.61 12.19
C ALA A 30 -15.14 -1.12 12.18
N VAL A 31 -15.58 -1.71 11.06
CA VAL A 31 -16.91 -2.33 10.93
C VAL A 31 -17.02 -3.56 11.83
N GLU A 32 -16.09 -4.50 11.74
CA GLU A 32 -16.11 -5.74 12.53
C GLU A 32 -16.07 -5.46 14.05
N MET A 33 -15.31 -4.46 14.49
CA MET A 33 -15.28 -4.04 15.89
C MET A 33 -16.59 -3.38 16.35
N CYS A 34 -17.26 -2.66 15.46
CA CYS A 34 -18.58 -2.08 15.76
C CYS A 34 -19.65 -3.18 15.84
N ASP A 35 -19.62 -4.14 14.92
CA ASP A 35 -20.59 -5.25 14.86
C ASP A 35 -20.43 -6.19 16.06
N SER A 36 -19.19 -6.43 16.50
CA SER A 36 -18.87 -7.16 17.73
C SER A 36 -19.06 -6.35 19.02
N LYS A 37 -19.58 -5.11 18.93
CA LYS A 37 -19.86 -4.21 20.05
C LYS A 37 -18.63 -3.85 20.89
N LEU A 38 -17.43 -3.96 20.33
CA LEU A 38 -16.18 -3.51 20.97
C LEU A 38 -16.04 -1.97 20.94
N ILE A 39 -16.67 -1.33 19.95
CA ILE A 39 -16.72 0.13 19.79
C ILE A 39 -18.10 0.57 19.31
N ASP A 40 -18.43 1.85 19.51
CA ASP A 40 -19.64 2.45 18.92
C ASP A 40 -19.40 2.94 17.47
N ARG A 41 -20.49 3.29 16.78
CA ARG A 41 -20.42 3.77 15.39
C ARG A 41 -19.59 5.04 15.25
N LYS A 42 -19.66 5.95 16.22
CA LYS A 42 -18.91 7.21 16.19
C LYS A 42 -17.40 6.94 16.26
N THR A 43 -16.97 6.05 17.15
CA THR A 43 -15.58 5.62 17.29
C THR A 43 -15.10 4.86 16.05
N ALA A 44 -15.95 4.03 15.44
CA ALA A 44 -15.62 3.33 14.20
C ALA A 44 -15.28 4.31 13.07
N ILE A 45 -16.08 5.36 12.88
CA ILE A 45 -15.83 6.41 11.89
C ILE A 45 -14.51 7.12 12.18
N MET A 46 -14.26 7.49 13.44
CA MET A 46 -13.01 8.18 13.83
C MET A 46 -11.75 7.34 13.70
N ARG A 47 -11.86 6.00 13.61
CA ARG A 47 -10.72 5.07 13.46
C ARG A 47 -10.23 4.90 12.03
N VAL A 48 -10.98 5.38 11.04
CA VAL A 48 -10.59 5.38 9.64
C VAL A 48 -10.15 6.79 9.26
N THR A 49 -8.88 6.96 8.91
CA THR A 49 -8.36 8.27 8.52
C THR A 49 -8.80 8.64 7.10
N PRO A 50 -8.91 9.93 6.74
CA PRO A 50 -9.23 10.33 5.36
C PRO A 50 -8.26 9.76 4.32
N ASN A 51 -6.96 9.74 4.62
CA ASN A 51 -5.94 9.19 3.72
C ASN A 51 -6.13 7.68 3.45
N GLN A 52 -6.70 6.94 4.40
CA GLN A 52 -7.03 5.52 4.23
C GLN A 52 -8.23 5.32 3.30
N LEU A 53 -9.17 6.27 3.28
CA LEU A 53 -10.27 6.26 2.32
C LEU A 53 -9.77 6.54 0.90
N ASP A 54 -8.82 7.47 0.73
CA ASP A 54 -8.17 7.71 -0.57
C ASP A 54 -7.53 6.46 -1.16
N GLU A 55 -6.94 5.59 -0.34
CA GLU A 55 -6.36 4.33 -0.81
C GLU A 55 -7.39 3.38 -1.44
N LEU A 56 -8.65 3.46 -1.00
CA LEU A 56 -9.75 2.69 -1.59
C LEU A 56 -10.13 3.17 -2.98
N LEU A 57 -9.77 4.41 -3.32
CA LEU A 57 -10.03 5.03 -4.61
C LEU A 57 -8.87 4.80 -5.60
N HIS A 58 -7.82 4.09 -5.20
CA HIS A 58 -6.70 3.80 -6.10
C HIS A 58 -7.16 2.85 -7.20
N PRO A 59 -6.67 3.05 -8.44
CA PRO A 59 -6.93 2.13 -9.53
C PRO A 59 -6.58 0.70 -9.13
N MET A 60 -7.54 -0.21 -9.32
CA MET A 60 -7.37 -1.65 -9.18
C MET A 60 -7.41 -2.28 -10.57
N LEU A 61 -6.72 -3.41 -10.73
CA LEU A 61 -6.88 -4.21 -11.94
C LEU A 61 -8.32 -4.75 -11.99
N ASP A 62 -8.87 -4.84 -13.19
CA ASP A 62 -10.12 -5.57 -13.39
C ASP A 62 -9.90 -7.04 -12.99
N PRO A 63 -10.62 -7.57 -11.98
CA PRO A 63 -10.46 -8.96 -11.54
C PRO A 63 -10.69 -9.99 -12.65
N ALA A 64 -11.52 -9.67 -13.65
CA ALA A 64 -11.77 -10.56 -14.78
C ALA A 64 -10.58 -10.59 -15.74
N ALA A 65 -9.94 -9.44 -15.98
CA ALA A 65 -8.74 -9.33 -16.79
C ALA A 65 -7.53 -9.97 -16.09
N GLU A 66 -7.39 -9.76 -14.78
CA GLU A 66 -6.31 -10.35 -13.98
C GLU A 66 -6.35 -11.88 -14.02
N LYS A 67 -7.54 -12.49 -13.87
CA LYS A 67 -7.71 -13.96 -13.95
C LYS A 67 -7.34 -14.55 -15.31
N LYS A 68 -7.45 -13.76 -16.38
CA LYS A 68 -7.13 -14.20 -17.76
C LYS A 68 -5.67 -13.93 -18.13
N ALA A 69 -4.98 -13.07 -17.37
CA ALA A 69 -3.61 -12.70 -17.66
C ALA A 69 -2.64 -13.84 -17.34
N THR A 70 -1.59 -13.97 -18.16
CA THR A 70 -0.50 -14.91 -17.90
C THR A 70 0.36 -14.38 -16.75
N LEU A 71 0.35 -15.06 -15.61
CA LEU A 71 1.23 -14.74 -14.49
C LEU A 71 2.67 -15.13 -14.83
N ILE A 72 3.55 -14.15 -14.95
CA ILE A 72 4.98 -14.36 -15.24
C ILE A 72 5.87 -14.37 -13.98
N ALA A 73 5.42 -13.71 -12.91
CA ALA A 73 6.17 -13.60 -11.65
C ALA A 73 5.24 -13.22 -10.49
N LYS A 74 5.67 -13.49 -9.25
CA LYS A 74 4.99 -13.08 -8.02
C LYS A 74 6.00 -12.51 -7.02
N GLY A 75 5.72 -11.32 -6.51
CA GLY A 75 6.55 -10.64 -5.51
C GLY A 75 5.86 -10.53 -4.14
N LEU A 76 6.55 -9.87 -3.20
CA LEU A 76 5.95 -9.48 -1.92
C LEU A 76 5.02 -8.26 -2.14
N PRO A 77 3.80 -8.27 -1.57
CA PRO A 77 2.89 -7.13 -1.69
C PRO A 77 3.38 -5.98 -0.80
N ALA A 78 4.16 -5.06 -1.38
CA ALA A 78 4.69 -3.89 -0.66
C ALA A 78 3.59 -2.87 -0.28
N GLY A 79 2.49 -2.86 -1.02
CA GLY A 79 1.37 -1.94 -0.85
C GLY A 79 0.19 -2.32 -1.76
N PRO A 80 -0.97 -1.65 -1.62
CA PRO A 80 -2.13 -1.85 -2.49
C PRO A 80 -2.04 -1.06 -3.80
N GLY A 81 -2.67 -1.57 -4.86
CA GLY A 81 -2.88 -0.86 -6.12
C GLY A 81 -2.45 -1.66 -7.35
N ALA A 82 -2.70 -1.07 -8.52
CA ALA A 82 -2.37 -1.61 -9.83
C ALA A 82 -1.50 -0.64 -10.63
N GLY A 83 -0.55 -1.18 -11.42
CA GLY A 83 0.29 -0.41 -12.33
C GLY A 83 0.26 -1.02 -13.72
N VAL A 84 0.07 -0.18 -14.74
CA VAL A 84 0.20 -0.54 -16.15
C VAL A 84 1.13 0.48 -16.78
N GLY A 85 2.11 0.00 -17.55
CA GLY A 85 3.09 0.88 -18.18
C GLY A 85 4.25 0.12 -18.79
N ARG A 86 5.14 0.84 -19.44
CA ARG A 86 6.36 0.27 -20.02
C ARG A 86 7.42 0.08 -18.94
N ALA A 87 8.11 -1.06 -18.95
CA ALA A 87 9.22 -1.32 -18.05
C ALA A 87 10.41 -0.40 -18.37
N VAL A 88 10.95 0.27 -17.36
CA VAL A 88 12.18 1.09 -17.41
C VAL A 88 13.08 0.69 -16.25
N PHE A 89 14.39 0.87 -16.40
CA PHE A 89 15.38 0.37 -15.43
C PHE A 89 16.14 1.47 -14.69
N THR A 90 15.97 2.72 -15.09
CA THR A 90 16.59 3.89 -14.46
C THR A 90 15.52 4.89 -14.00
N ALA A 91 15.82 5.65 -12.95
CA ALA A 91 14.93 6.70 -12.46
C ALA A 91 14.79 7.84 -13.49
N ASP A 92 15.89 8.18 -14.17
CA ASP A 92 15.94 9.25 -15.18
C ASP A 92 15.04 8.93 -16.38
N ASP A 93 15.05 7.68 -16.85
CA ASP A 93 14.13 7.24 -17.91
C ASP A 93 12.68 7.30 -17.42
N ALA A 94 12.42 6.81 -16.20
CA ALA A 94 11.08 6.83 -15.64
C ALA A 94 10.50 8.26 -15.55
N GLU A 95 11.33 9.23 -15.15
CA GLU A 95 10.94 10.63 -15.08
C GLU A 95 10.75 11.25 -16.47
N SER A 96 11.69 11.03 -17.39
CA SER A 96 11.63 11.56 -18.75
C SER A 96 10.37 11.09 -19.49
N TRP A 97 10.03 9.80 -19.38
CA TRP A 97 8.87 9.21 -20.02
C TRP A 97 7.56 9.65 -19.36
N ALA A 98 7.53 9.75 -18.02
CA ALA A 98 6.39 10.30 -17.31
C ALA A 98 6.11 11.76 -17.71
N LYS A 99 7.14 12.58 -17.97
CA LYS A 99 6.98 13.96 -18.48
C LYS A 99 6.35 14.01 -19.87
N ARG A 100 6.50 12.97 -20.69
CA ARG A 100 5.81 12.82 -21.98
C ARG A 100 4.38 12.30 -21.85
N GLY A 101 3.91 12.01 -20.63
CA GLY A 101 2.60 11.41 -20.38
C GLY A 101 2.55 9.90 -20.63
N GLU A 102 3.71 9.24 -20.78
CA GLU A 102 3.76 7.80 -20.97
C GLU A 102 3.73 7.08 -19.61
N PRO A 103 2.84 6.08 -19.43
CA PRO A 103 2.82 5.28 -18.21
C PRO A 103 4.02 4.33 -18.17
N VAL A 104 4.73 4.29 -17.03
CA VAL A 104 5.95 3.51 -16.84
C VAL A 104 5.95 2.70 -15.54
N ILE A 105 6.70 1.59 -15.54
CA ILE A 105 6.96 0.74 -14.38
C ILE A 105 8.47 0.67 -14.20
N LEU A 106 8.98 1.22 -13.08
CA LEU A 106 10.40 1.13 -12.74
C LEU A 106 10.71 -0.28 -12.21
N VAL A 107 11.69 -0.94 -12.81
CA VAL A 107 12.17 -2.26 -12.39
C VAL A 107 13.62 -2.11 -11.97
N ARG A 108 13.90 -2.39 -10.69
CA ARG A 108 15.27 -2.30 -10.15
C ARG A 108 15.55 -3.41 -9.15
N ALA A 109 16.82 -3.77 -9.03
CA ALA A 109 17.27 -4.55 -7.88
C ALA A 109 17.15 -3.70 -6.61
N ALA A 110 16.53 -4.26 -5.57
CA ALA A 110 16.52 -3.70 -4.23
C ALA A 110 17.39 -4.57 -3.32
N PRO A 111 18.19 -3.96 -2.42
CA PRO A 111 18.94 -4.74 -1.44
C PRO A 111 17.96 -5.51 -0.53
N PRO A 112 18.36 -6.70 -0.03
CA PRO A 112 17.53 -7.51 0.84
C PRO A 112 16.99 -6.69 2.03
N GLY A 113 15.67 -6.74 2.27
CA GLY A 113 15.04 -6.07 3.41
C GLY A 113 14.71 -4.58 3.23
N ARG A 114 14.90 -3.98 2.05
CA ARG A 114 14.55 -2.57 1.81
C ARG A 114 13.65 -2.39 0.58
N ILE A 115 12.35 -2.63 0.75
CA ILE A 115 11.32 -2.16 -0.20
C ILE A 115 10.75 -0.85 0.37
N ARG A 116 11.04 0.28 -0.26
CA ARG A 116 10.47 1.59 0.10
C ARG A 116 9.55 2.03 -1.03
N GLU A 117 8.32 2.40 -0.70
CA GLU A 117 7.42 3.11 -1.61
C GLU A 117 8.13 4.40 -2.07
N VAL A 118 8.39 4.52 -3.37
CA VAL A 118 8.97 5.75 -3.94
C VAL A 118 7.81 6.72 -4.16
N ARG A 119 7.74 7.76 -3.33
CA ARG A 119 6.83 8.88 -3.56
C ARG A 119 7.49 9.89 -4.49
N PRO A 120 6.77 10.43 -5.50
CA PRO A 120 7.27 11.50 -6.33
C PRO A 120 7.39 12.77 -5.50
N THR A 121 8.56 13.39 -5.52
CA THR A 121 8.84 14.69 -4.92
C THR A 121 8.66 15.78 -5.96
N HIS A 122 7.42 16.23 -6.21
CA HIS A 122 7.17 17.54 -6.81
C HIS A 122 5.82 18.09 -6.36
N GLU A 123 5.84 19.08 -5.47
CA GLU A 123 4.80 20.10 -5.37
C GLU A 123 4.87 20.96 -6.63
N THR A 124 3.86 20.85 -7.49
CA THR A 124 3.55 21.86 -8.50
C THR A 124 2.08 22.22 -8.37
N SER A 125 1.78 23.50 -8.59
CA SER A 125 0.53 24.23 -8.31
C SER A 125 -0.71 23.77 -9.09
N GLN A 126 -0.71 22.57 -9.68
CA GLN A 126 -1.83 21.99 -10.42
C GLN A 126 -2.12 20.55 -9.97
N GLY A 127 -2.58 20.38 -8.72
CA GLY A 127 -3.14 19.12 -8.22
C GLY A 127 -2.17 17.92 -8.17
N PRO A 128 -2.36 16.95 -7.26
CA PRO A 128 -1.40 15.86 -7.13
C PRO A 128 -1.58 14.83 -8.25
N ARG A 129 -0.73 14.89 -9.30
CA ARG A 129 -0.48 13.72 -10.15
C ARG A 129 0.34 12.72 -9.35
N ARG A 130 -0.34 11.76 -8.71
CA ARG A 130 0.28 10.69 -7.92
C ARG A 130 0.93 9.66 -8.87
N TYR A 131 2.23 9.79 -9.10
CA TYR A 131 3.05 8.69 -9.63
C TYR A 131 3.42 7.76 -8.47
N ARG A 132 3.45 6.44 -8.67
CA ARG A 132 3.84 5.47 -7.64
C ARG A 132 4.82 4.50 -8.28
N PHE A 133 6.06 4.49 -7.81
CA PHE A 133 7.06 3.52 -8.27
C PHE A 133 7.14 2.36 -7.25
N TRP A 134 7.13 1.14 -7.77
CA TRP A 134 7.19 -0.12 -7.01
C TRP A 134 8.62 -0.64 -6.92
#